data_AF-A0A7S0P416-F1
#
_entry.id   AF-A0A7S0P416-F1
#
_cell.length_a   1.000
_cell.length_b   1.000
_cell.length_c   1.000
_cell.angle_alpha   90.00
_cell.angle_beta   90.00
_cell.angle_gamma   90.00
#
_symmetry.space_group_name_H-M   'P 1'
#
loop_
_entity.id
_entity.type
_entity.pdbx_description
1 polymer ?
#
loop_
_entity_poly.entity_id
_entity_poly.type
_entity_poly.pdbx_seq_one_letter_code
_entity_poly.pdbx_strand_id
1 'polypeptide(L)'
;TSGHALKFSCDKQGDRWHLFLSHTWATGQDQVANIKTSLQLHLPGVRIFRDLDDLDSTSLLESYVEQSAVVLLFLSKSYFESRNCLRELRASQRHSKPLVLVQEVDPSKGDASL
;
A
#
# COMPACT_ATOMS: atom_id res chain seq x y z
N THR A 1 -7.27 -11.83 31.65
CA THR A 1 -5.97 -11.60 30.99
C THR A 1 -6.18 -10.53 29.94
N SER A 2 -5.80 -9.29 30.27
CA SER A 2 -6.20 -8.09 29.52
C SER A 2 -5.33 -7.93 28.27
N GLY A 3 -5.93 -8.09 27.08
CA GLY A 3 -5.25 -7.87 25.80
C GLY A 3 -4.99 -6.38 25.61
N HIS A 4 -3.73 -5.97 25.68
CA HIS A 4 -3.29 -4.65 25.24
C HIS A 4 -3.55 -4.55 23.73
N ALA A 5 -4.65 -3.91 23.35
CA ALA A 5 -4.84 -3.45 21.99
C ALA A 5 -3.72 -2.45 21.69
N LEU A 6 -2.81 -2.81 20.78
CA LEU A 6 -1.78 -1.93 20.29
C LEU A 6 -2.46 -0.69 19.67
N LYS A 7 -2.44 0.44 20.40
CA LYS A 7 -2.79 1.73 19.84
C LYS A 7 -1.67 2.13 18.88
N PHE A 8 -1.89 1.94 17.58
CA PHE A 8 -1.09 2.59 16.55
C PHE A 8 -1.35 4.11 16.63
N SER A 9 -0.58 4.83 17.45
CA SER A 9 -0.52 6.29 17.35
C SER A 9 0.48 6.65 16.26
N CYS A 10 -0.02 6.69 15.02
CA CYS A 10 0.62 7.46 13.96
C CYS A 10 -0.22 8.72 13.77
N ASP A 11 -0.29 9.55 14.82
CA ASP A 11 -1.09 10.76 14.81
C ASP A 11 -0.30 11.92 14.18
N LYS A 12 -0.22 11.92 12.84
CA LYS A 12 -0.56 13.18 12.18
C LYS A 12 -2.08 13.26 12.24
N GLN A 13 -2.62 14.15 13.08
CA GLN A 13 -4.06 14.43 13.13
C GLN A 13 -4.55 14.73 11.71
N GLY A 14 -5.19 13.76 11.04
CA GLY A 14 -5.70 13.93 9.67
C GLY A 14 -5.53 12.75 8.71
N ASP A 15 -4.66 11.76 8.98
CA ASP A 15 -4.49 10.62 8.06
C ASP A 15 -5.74 9.70 8.12
N ARG A 16 -6.46 9.61 6.99
CA ARG A 16 -7.66 8.78 6.83
C ARG A 16 -7.32 7.30 6.85
N TRP A 17 -6.15 6.92 6.35
CA TRP A 17 -5.71 5.53 6.22
C TRP A 17 -4.41 5.30 7.00
N HIS A 18 -4.31 4.14 7.63
CA HIS A 18 -3.09 3.74 8.33
C HIS A 18 -2.05 3.16 7.35
N LEU A 19 -2.51 2.57 6.25
CA LEU A 19 -1.66 1.97 5.23
C LEU A 19 -2.27 2.14 3.84
N PHE A 20 -1.44 2.55 2.87
CA PHE A 20 -1.73 2.52 1.44
C PHE A 20 -1.00 1.34 0.80
N LEU A 21 -1.70 0.53 0.00
CA LEU A 21 -1.12 -0.61 -0.71
C LEU A 21 -0.93 -0.29 -2.21
N SER A 22 0.29 0.11 -2.57
CA SER A 22 0.69 0.33 -3.97
C SER A 22 1.15 -0.99 -4.60
N HIS A 23 0.57 -1.34 -5.75
CA HIS A 23 0.88 -2.59 -6.44
C HIS A 23 0.55 -2.54 -7.92
N THR A 24 1.23 -3.39 -8.69
CA THR A 24 0.85 -3.64 -10.09
C THR A 24 -0.42 -4.48 -10.12
N TRP A 25 -1.47 -3.97 -10.77
CA TRP A 25 -2.74 -4.68 -10.90
C TRP A 25 -2.58 -6.09 -11.47
N ALA A 26 -1.81 -6.22 -12.56
CA ALA A 26 -1.64 -7.48 -13.28
C ALA A 26 -0.90 -8.59 -12.49
N THR A 27 -0.08 -8.24 -11.49
CA THR A 27 0.86 -9.21 -10.87
C THR A 27 0.83 -9.24 -9.34
N GLY A 28 0.21 -8.26 -8.68
CA GLY A 28 0.19 -8.16 -7.21
C GLY A 28 -1.18 -8.17 -6.54
N GLN A 29 -2.27 -8.29 -7.31
CA GLN A 29 -3.64 -8.14 -6.79
C GLN A 29 -3.94 -9.13 -5.65
N ASP A 30 -3.67 -10.42 -5.84
CA ASP A 30 -3.98 -11.48 -4.86
C ASP A 30 -3.12 -11.36 -3.60
N GLN A 31 -1.82 -11.11 -3.76
CA GLN A 31 -0.88 -11.04 -2.65
C GLN A 31 -1.19 -9.84 -1.76
N VAL A 32 -1.53 -8.71 -2.36
CA VAL A 32 -1.93 -7.50 -1.64
C VAL A 32 -3.29 -7.67 -0.96
N ALA A 33 -4.22 -8.40 -1.57
CA ALA A 33 -5.48 -8.80 -0.93
C ALA A 33 -5.23 -9.63 0.34
N ASN A 34 -4.28 -10.57 0.26
CA ASN A 34 -3.89 -11.42 1.38
C ASN A 34 -3.21 -10.60 2.48
N ILE A 35 -2.27 -9.73 2.15
CA ILE A 35 -1.63 -8.82 3.11
C ILE A 35 -2.68 -7.98 3.84
N LYS A 36 -3.62 -7.37 3.10
CA LYS A 36 -4.70 -6.58 3.69
C LYS A 36 -5.54 -7.41 4.66
N THR A 37 -6.00 -8.58 4.23
CA THR A 37 -6.83 -9.48 5.03
C THR A 37 -6.10 -9.92 6.30
N SER A 38 -4.85 -10.36 6.18
CA SER A 38 -4.02 -10.77 7.31
C SER A 38 -3.80 -9.62 8.29
N LEU A 39 -3.50 -8.41 7.82
CA LEU A 39 -3.32 -7.24 8.69
C LEU A 39 -4.63 -6.88 9.42
N GLN A 40 -5.77 -6.92 8.74
CA GLN A 40 -7.06 -6.61 9.35
C GLN A 40 -7.49 -7.67 10.39
N LEU A 41 -7.11 -8.93 10.20
CA LEU A 41 -7.35 -9.99 11.19
C LEU A 41 -6.54 -9.78 12.48
N HIS A 42 -5.28 -9.37 12.36
CA HIS A 42 -4.38 -9.22 13.51
C HIS A 42 -4.49 -7.86 14.19
N LEU A 43 -4.91 -6.83 13.46
CA LEU A 43 -4.96 -5.44 13.92
C LEU A 43 -6.39 -4.88 13.79
N PRO A 44 -7.30 -5.21 14.73
CA PRO A 44 -8.66 -4.71 14.70
C PRO A 44 -8.72 -3.18 14.64
N GLY A 45 -9.52 -2.65 13.72
CA GLY A 45 -9.68 -1.19 13.53
C GLY A 45 -8.66 -0.55 12.58
N VAL A 46 -7.69 -1.30 12.05
CA VAL A 46 -6.79 -0.79 11.02
C VAL A 46 -7.58 -0.45 9.74
N ARG A 47 -7.22 0.69 9.14
CA ARG A 47 -7.84 1.23 7.92
C ARG A 47 -6.80 1.17 6.82
N ILE A 48 -7.00 0.29 5.85
CA ILE A 48 -6.04 0.02 4.79
C ILE A 48 -6.68 0.38 3.45
N PHE A 49 -6.08 1.34 2.76
CA PHE A 49 -6.46 1.68 1.40
C PHE A 49 -5.81 0.68 0.44
N ARG A 50 -6.63 0.13 -0.44
CA ARG A 50 -6.22 -0.70 -1.57
C ARG A 50 -6.88 -0.08 -2.79
N ASP A 51 -6.09 0.15 -3.83
CA ASP A 51 -6.61 0.70 -5.07
C ASP A 51 -7.79 -0.16 -5.57
N LEU A 52 -8.90 0.50 -5.90
CA LEU A 52 -10.12 -0.15 -6.35
C LEU A 52 -10.05 -0.28 -7.87
N ASP A 53 -10.47 -1.46 -8.35
CA ASP A 53 -10.42 -1.95 -9.72
C ASP A 53 -11.21 -1.12 -10.78
N ASP A 54 -11.71 0.07 -10.45
CA ASP A 54 -12.46 0.96 -11.35
C ASP A 54 -12.09 2.43 -11.09
N LEU A 55 -10.96 2.88 -11.63
CA LEU A 55 -10.60 4.30 -11.65
C LEU A 55 -10.99 4.92 -13.00
N ASP A 56 -12.28 5.22 -13.15
CA ASP A 56 -12.75 6.26 -14.09
C ASP A 56 -12.11 7.64 -13.79
N SER A 57 -11.38 7.78 -12.68
CA SER A 57 -10.58 8.96 -12.36
C SER A 57 -9.30 8.63 -11.58
N THR A 58 -8.29 8.09 -12.27
CA THR A 58 -6.89 7.97 -11.77
C THR A 58 -6.27 9.29 -11.28
N SER A 59 -6.98 10.42 -11.33
CA SER A 59 -6.56 11.75 -10.89
C SER A 59 -6.46 11.91 -9.36
N LEU A 60 -7.04 10.99 -8.56
CA LEU A 60 -7.04 11.11 -7.09
C LEU A 60 -5.98 10.26 -6.37
N LEU A 61 -5.19 9.45 -7.10
CA LEU A 61 -4.19 8.54 -6.53
C LEU A 61 -3.24 9.24 -5.54
N GLU A 62 -2.70 10.41 -5.91
CA GLU A 62 -1.79 11.16 -5.05
C GLU A 62 -2.46 11.64 -3.75
N SER A 63 -3.75 11.96 -3.79
CA SER A 63 -4.49 12.41 -2.61
C SER A 63 -4.70 11.29 -1.60
N TYR A 64 -4.85 10.04 -2.05
CA TYR A 64 -4.96 8.90 -1.16
C TYR A 64 -3.63 8.57 -0.51
N VAL A 65 -2.52 8.71 -1.25
CA VAL A 65 -1.17 8.61 -0.68
C VAL A 65 -0.96 9.68 0.38
N GLU A 66 -1.34 10.94 0.12
CA GLU A 66 -1.26 12.02 1.09
C GLU A 66 -2.08 11.74 2.37
N GLN A 67 -3.27 11.15 2.23
CA GLN A 67 -4.15 10.81 3.36
C GLN A 67 -3.76 9.51 4.09
N SER A 68 -2.64 8.88 3.73
CA SER A 68 -2.19 7.62 4.31
C SER A 68 -0.95 7.81 5.18
N ALA A 69 -0.94 7.20 6.36
CA ALA A 69 0.17 7.31 7.31
C ALA A 69 1.46 6.64 6.80
N VAL A 70 1.33 5.46 6.17
CA VAL A 70 2.43 4.65 5.62
C VAL A 70 2.04 4.14 4.23
N VAL A 71 3.02 3.98 3.35
CA VAL A 71 2.83 3.39 2.01
C VAL A 71 3.64 2.11 1.90
N LEU A 72 2.99 1.02 1.53
CA LEU A 72 3.63 -0.24 1.17
C LEU A 72 3.71 -0.36 -0.34
N LEU A 73 4.91 -0.60 -0.85
CA LEU A 73 5.18 -0.87 -2.26
C LEU A 73 5.34 -2.38 -2.43
N PHE A 74 4.39 -3.00 -3.12
CA PHE A 74 4.47 -4.42 -3.46
C PHE A 74 5.20 -4.55 -4.81
N LEU A 75 6.48 -4.86 -4.73
CA LEU A 75 7.41 -4.92 -5.86
C LEU A 75 7.24 -6.26 -6.58
N SER A 76 6.37 -6.27 -7.58
CA SER A 76 6.19 -7.35 -8.54
C SER A 76 6.73 -6.96 -9.91
N LYS A 77 6.71 -7.91 -10.85
CA LYS A 77 7.07 -7.70 -12.25
C LYS A 77 6.30 -6.51 -12.82
N SER A 78 7.04 -5.65 -13.52
CA SER A 78 6.54 -4.40 -14.14
C SER A 78 6.06 -3.32 -13.16
N TYR A 79 6.40 -3.41 -11.86
CA TYR A 79 6.05 -2.34 -10.90
C TYR A 79 6.62 -0.97 -11.31
N PHE A 80 7.90 -0.92 -11.68
CA PHE A 80 8.54 0.32 -12.13
C PHE A 80 8.15 0.74 -13.55
N GLU A 81 7.47 -0.12 -14.30
CA GLU A 81 6.90 0.21 -15.61
C GLU A 81 5.48 0.79 -15.48
N SER A 82 4.79 0.47 -14.37
CA SER A 82 3.44 0.98 -14.10
C SER A 82 3.45 2.48 -13.80
N ARG A 83 2.83 3.25 -14.70
CA ARG A 83 2.68 4.70 -14.54
C ARG A 83 1.97 5.08 -13.24
N ASN A 84 0.98 4.31 -12.79
CA ASN A 84 0.25 4.59 -11.55
C ASN A 84 1.14 4.31 -10.33
N CYS A 85 1.84 3.17 -10.30
CA CYS A 85 2.77 2.86 -9.21
C CYS A 85 3.88 3.91 -9.09
N LEU A 86 4.43 4.39 -10.21
CA LEU A 86 5.41 5.47 -10.21
C LEU A 86 4.82 6.81 -9.71
N ARG A 87 3.55 7.10 -9.99
CA ARG A 87 2.88 8.31 -9.45
C ARG A 87 2.72 8.22 -7.93
N GLU A 88 2.29 7.06 -7.43
CA GLU A 88 2.15 6.78 -6.00
C GLU A 88 3.52 6.87 -5.28
N LEU A 89 4.57 6.27 -5.84
CA LEU A 89 5.93 6.35 -5.31
C LEU A 89 6.41 7.81 -5.24
N ARG A 90 6.24 8.57 -6.32
CA ARG A 90 6.61 10.00 -6.36
C ARG A 90 5.81 10.83 -5.36
N ALA A 91 4.51 10.54 -5.20
CA ALA A 91 3.69 11.21 -4.19
C ALA A 91 4.18 10.87 -2.78
N SER A 92 4.50 9.60 -2.52
CA SER A 92 5.03 9.15 -1.24
C SER A 92 6.32 9.88 -0.89
N GLN A 93 7.24 10.01 -1.85
CA GLN A 93 8.46 10.81 -1.71
C GLN A 93 8.16 12.28 -1.45
N ARG A 94 7.26 12.90 -2.23
CA ARG A 94 6.87 14.31 -2.10
C ARG A 94 6.32 14.64 -0.71
N HIS A 95 5.49 13.75 -0.16
CA HIS A 95 4.88 13.90 1.16
C HIS A 95 5.73 13.30 2.30
N SER A 96 6.95 12.82 1.99
CA SER A 96 7.85 12.16 2.94
C SER A 96 7.16 11.04 3.72
N LYS A 97 6.32 10.26 3.04
CA LYS A 97 5.61 9.11 3.63
C LYS A 97 6.61 7.98 3.87
N PRO A 98 6.60 7.35 5.06
CA PRO A 98 7.37 6.14 5.30
C PRO A 98 7.01 5.05 4.28
N LEU A 99 8.03 4.39 3.74
CA LEU A 99 7.90 3.32 2.75
C LEU A 99 8.21 1.97 3.38
N VAL A 100 7.33 0.99 3.14
CA VAL A 100 7.56 -0.43 3.42
C VAL A 100 7.67 -1.15 2.09
N LEU A 101 8.77 -1.85 1.86
CA LEU A 101 8.98 -2.61 0.63
C LEU A 101 8.63 -4.08 0.87
N VAL A 102 7.84 -4.66 -0.02
CA VAL A 102 7.55 -6.11 -0.04
C VAL A 102 7.81 -6.61 -1.45
N GLN A 103 8.73 -7.55 -1.60
CA GLN A 103 9.09 -8.11 -2.90
C GLN A 103 8.28 -9.39 -3.16
N GLU A 104 7.73 -9.49 -4.37
CA GLU A 104 7.18 -10.75 -4.87
C GLU A 104 8.31 -11.74 -5.14
N VAL A 105 8.23 -12.91 -4.52
CA VAL A 105 9.27 -13.95 -4.55
C VAL A 105 9.00 -15.02 -5.60
N ASP A 106 7.78 -15.12 -6.12
CA ASP A 106 7.45 -16.00 -7.24
C ASP A 106 8.20 -15.51 -8.50
N PRO A 107 9.13 -16.28 -9.07
CA PRO A 107 9.93 -15.84 -10.23
C PRO A 107 9.10 -15.50 -11.47
N SER A 108 7.88 -16.02 -11.59
CA SER A 108 6.97 -15.74 -12.70
C SER A 108 6.27 -14.37 -12.56
N LYS A 109 6.13 -13.88 -11.32
CA LYS A 109 5.41 -12.65 -10.95
C LYS A 109 6.30 -11.58 -10.32
N GLY A 110 7.50 -11.93 -9.87
CA GLY A 110 8.50 -11.05 -9.30
C GLY A 110 9.42 -10.49 -10.38
N ASP A 111 10.03 -9.35 -10.07
CA ASP A 111 11.15 -8.85 -10.86
C ASP A 111 12.43 -9.44 -10.31
N ALA A 112 13.09 -10.30 -11.09
CA ALA A 112 14.29 -11.04 -10.69
C ALA A 112 15.52 -10.14 -10.48
N SER A 113 15.41 -8.84 -10.78
CA SER A 113 16.55 -7.93 -10.99
C SER A 113 16.59 -6.73 -10.04
N LEU A 114 15.77 -6.72 -8.98
CA LEU A 114 15.80 -5.64 -7.97
C LEU A 114 17.05 -5.68 -7.08
#